data_AF-A0A952AEJ3-F1
#
_entry.id   AF-A0A952AEJ3-F1
#
_cell.length_a   1.000
_cell.length_b   1.000
_cell.length_c   1.000
_cell.angle_alpha   90.00
_cell.angle_beta   90.00
_cell.angle_gamma   90.00
#
_symmetry.space_group_name_H-M   'P 1'
#
loop_
_entity.id
_entity.type
_entity.pdbx_description
1 polymer ?
#
loop_
_entity_poly.entity_id
_entity_poly.type
_entity_poly.pdbx_seq_one_letter_code
_entity_poly.pdbx_strand_id
1 'polypeptide(L)'
;CGFHRYTFPASKNATIKFDLGFAINYDKAIECNFKKINDTTFVGYRFSKGWAPYQKIFFAVRLNKPIKNLVLIANKEKVDTTNYTAQDLKAFLEFETNTGEKVLMKVGLSSADYEGALESLNEIPDWNFDAVKLNAENIWERELRKLQIRTEDIALKQTFYTALYHTYLAPNRFSDRYGNYKGAKGNIEHGKSIYTVQSLWDTFRAANPLLTLTQTELVPSIINSYLTFYDQYGLLPVWELQFNETNCMTGYHAVPIIADAILKGITGFDYNKAYEAMKTSANQNIRATDLYRKYGFVPADLAGESVTITLEYSFDDWCIAQVAKRLGKTADYRAFIRRSINWRNVFDKKTGFARPKNSNGHWVTPFDPYHTEHDGAKTAYTEGNAWQHSWFAPHDVYALINYMGGAKKFEAKLDALFEADSKLTGSHVPPDISGMIGQYVHGNEPSHHIAYLYNYIGKPHKT
;
A
#
# COMPACT_ATOMS: atom_id res chain seq x y z
N CYS A 1 -5.23 21.39 -1.07
CA CYS A 1 -6.23 21.32 -2.17
C CYS A 1 -5.52 21.38 -3.52
N GLY A 2 -6.18 21.00 -4.63
CA GLY A 2 -5.64 21.12 -5.98
C GLY A 2 -5.85 22.52 -6.58
N PHE A 3 -4.91 23.01 -7.38
CA PHE A 3 -5.01 24.30 -8.07
C PHE A 3 -4.72 24.15 -9.56
N HIS A 4 -5.63 24.60 -10.40
CA HIS A 4 -5.62 24.41 -11.84
C HIS A 4 -5.58 25.77 -12.55
N ARG A 5 -4.89 25.82 -13.70
CA ARG A 5 -4.85 26.97 -14.60
C ARG A 5 -5.10 26.51 -16.03
N TYR A 6 -6.23 26.92 -16.61
CA TYR A 6 -6.61 26.65 -17.99
C TYR A 6 -6.48 27.92 -18.82
N THR A 7 -5.78 27.86 -19.94
CA THR A 7 -5.66 28.98 -20.88
C THR A 7 -6.54 28.70 -22.08
N PHE A 8 -7.51 29.57 -22.35
CA PHE A 8 -8.48 29.39 -23.43
C PHE A 8 -8.21 30.33 -24.62
N PRO A 9 -8.57 29.91 -25.84
CA PRO A 9 -8.76 30.85 -26.94
C PRO A 9 -10.02 31.69 -26.70
N ALA A 10 -10.27 32.71 -27.54
CA ALA A 10 -11.55 33.40 -27.52
C ALA A 10 -12.69 32.42 -27.82
N SER A 11 -13.68 32.33 -26.93
CA SER A 11 -14.83 31.43 -27.08
C SER A 11 -16.03 31.95 -26.29
N LYS A 12 -17.23 31.74 -26.83
CA LYS A 12 -18.49 32.00 -26.12
C LYS A 12 -18.94 30.85 -25.23
N ASN A 13 -18.35 29.66 -25.43
CA ASN A 13 -18.73 28.40 -24.78
C ASN A 13 -17.46 27.61 -24.39
N ALA A 14 -16.47 28.27 -23.79
CA ALA A 14 -15.32 27.55 -23.21
C ALA A 14 -15.81 26.71 -22.03
N THR A 15 -15.32 25.48 -21.88
CA THR A 15 -15.93 24.54 -20.93
C THR A 15 -14.89 23.76 -20.12
N ILE A 16 -15.16 23.63 -18.82
CA ILE A 16 -14.47 22.67 -17.94
C ILE A 16 -15.48 21.56 -17.60
N LYS A 17 -15.11 20.30 -17.91
CA LYS A 17 -15.94 19.12 -17.65
C LYS A 17 -15.50 18.42 -16.37
N PHE A 18 -16.45 18.12 -15.49
CA PHE A 18 -16.34 17.18 -14.39
C PHE A 18 -17.05 15.89 -14.78
N ASP A 19 -16.33 14.77 -14.77
CA ASP A 19 -16.86 13.46 -15.15
C ASP A 19 -16.87 12.55 -13.91
N LEU A 20 -17.97 12.59 -13.14
CA LEU A 20 -18.07 11.84 -11.89
C LEU A 20 -18.35 10.35 -12.14
N GLY A 21 -18.86 10.01 -13.32
CA GLY A 21 -19.05 8.64 -13.79
C GLY A 21 -17.78 7.96 -14.32
N PHE A 22 -16.67 8.68 -14.46
CA PHE A 22 -15.39 8.09 -14.89
C PHE A 22 -14.95 6.99 -13.93
N ALA A 23 -14.43 5.89 -14.47
CA ALA A 23 -13.99 4.73 -13.71
C ALA A 23 -12.86 4.00 -14.46
N ILE A 24 -11.95 3.37 -13.70
CA ILE A 24 -10.85 2.54 -14.19
C ILE A 24 -10.77 1.25 -13.37
N ASN A 25 -10.27 0.17 -13.97
CA ASN A 25 -10.08 -1.14 -13.32
C ASN A 25 -11.38 -1.62 -12.62
N TYR A 26 -11.31 -1.88 -11.32
CA TYR A 26 -12.42 -2.38 -10.50
C TYR A 26 -13.36 -1.27 -9.98
N ASP A 27 -13.02 0.01 -10.19
CA ASP A 27 -13.80 1.12 -9.67
C ASP A 27 -15.16 1.26 -10.39
N LYS A 28 -16.18 1.64 -9.64
CA LYS A 28 -17.53 1.85 -10.14
C LYS A 28 -18.25 2.89 -9.30
N ALA A 29 -18.70 3.97 -9.94
CA ALA A 29 -19.59 4.95 -9.33
C ALA A 29 -20.90 4.28 -8.89
N ILE A 30 -21.30 4.57 -7.65
CA ILE A 30 -22.57 4.15 -7.05
C ILE A 30 -23.53 5.34 -7.07
N GLU A 31 -23.08 6.48 -6.59
CA GLU A 31 -23.88 7.68 -6.48
C GLU A 31 -22.97 8.90 -6.59
N CYS A 32 -23.33 9.81 -7.48
CA CYS A 32 -22.63 11.06 -7.70
C CYS A 32 -23.59 12.23 -7.52
N ASN A 33 -23.11 13.32 -6.93
CA ASN A 33 -23.85 14.58 -6.83
C ASN A 33 -23.00 15.74 -7.32
N PHE A 34 -23.65 16.71 -7.95
CA PHE A 34 -23.07 18.01 -8.26
C PHE A 34 -24.09 19.11 -7.96
N LYS A 35 -23.67 20.11 -7.18
CA LYS A 35 -24.49 21.21 -6.68
C LYS A 35 -23.79 22.55 -6.88
N LYS A 36 -24.47 23.48 -7.53
CA LYS A 36 -24.09 24.89 -7.60
C LYS A 36 -24.48 25.60 -6.31
N ILE A 37 -23.52 26.22 -5.65
CA ILE A 37 -23.76 27.12 -4.52
C ILE A 37 -23.96 28.55 -5.03
N ASN A 38 -23.10 28.98 -5.94
CA ASN A 38 -23.21 30.24 -6.67
C ASN A 38 -22.41 30.14 -7.99
N ASP A 39 -22.28 31.23 -8.74
CA ASP A 39 -21.64 31.22 -10.06
C ASP A 39 -20.13 30.91 -10.04
N THR A 40 -19.49 30.92 -8.88
CA THR A 40 -18.05 30.62 -8.73
C THR A 40 -17.76 29.40 -7.86
N THR A 41 -18.75 28.90 -7.11
CA THR A 41 -18.54 27.87 -6.09
C THR A 41 -19.54 26.73 -6.25
N PHE A 42 -19.02 25.50 -6.22
CA PHE A 42 -19.77 24.26 -6.40
C PHE A 42 -19.31 23.24 -5.37
N VAL A 43 -20.20 22.33 -5.00
CA VAL A 43 -19.90 21.18 -4.17
C VAL A 43 -20.49 19.93 -4.80
N GLY A 44 -19.98 18.77 -4.43
CA GLY A 44 -20.55 17.50 -4.86
C GLY A 44 -19.86 16.34 -4.18
N TYR A 45 -20.30 15.13 -4.50
CA TYR A 45 -19.63 13.93 -4.05
C TYR A 45 -19.59 12.88 -5.14
N ARG A 46 -18.68 11.94 -4.96
CA ARG A 46 -18.64 10.69 -5.69
C ARG A 46 -18.47 9.57 -4.68
N PHE A 47 -19.50 8.74 -4.58
CA PHE A 47 -19.43 7.48 -3.84
C PHE A 47 -19.22 6.35 -4.82
N SER A 48 -18.24 5.50 -4.53
CA SER A 48 -17.88 4.39 -5.40
C SER A 48 -17.53 3.13 -4.62
N LYS A 49 -17.49 2.01 -5.34
CA LYS A 49 -16.94 0.74 -4.89
C LYS A 49 -15.94 0.24 -5.91
N GLY A 50 -15.04 -0.62 -5.47
CA GLY A 50 -14.12 -1.34 -6.33
C GLY A 50 -13.21 -2.17 -5.45
N TRP A 51 -11.89 -1.97 -5.58
CA TRP A 51 -10.92 -2.60 -4.69
C TRP A 51 -11.19 -2.24 -3.21
N ALA A 52 -11.34 -0.96 -2.90
CA ALA A 52 -11.98 -0.54 -1.66
C ALA A 52 -13.50 -0.71 -1.78
N PRO A 53 -14.16 -1.48 -0.89
CA PRO A 53 -15.58 -1.81 -1.01
C PRO A 53 -16.50 -0.60 -0.86
N TYR A 54 -16.04 0.44 -0.13
CA TYR A 54 -16.83 1.64 0.08
C TYR A 54 -15.98 2.92 0.18
N GLN A 55 -16.06 3.73 -0.87
CA GLN A 55 -15.30 4.98 -1.01
C GLN A 55 -16.27 6.16 -0.97
N LYS A 56 -16.01 7.11 -0.06
CA LYS A 56 -16.73 8.38 0.03
C LYS A 56 -15.77 9.52 -0.24
N ILE A 57 -16.03 10.28 -1.29
CA ILE A 57 -15.26 11.49 -1.60
C ILE A 57 -16.23 12.63 -1.84
N PHE A 58 -16.20 13.61 -0.95
CA PHE A 58 -16.81 14.92 -1.14
C PHE A 58 -15.79 15.85 -1.78
N PHE A 59 -16.27 16.78 -2.59
CA PHE A 59 -15.44 17.80 -3.20
C PHE A 59 -16.11 19.17 -3.16
N ALA A 60 -15.27 20.20 -3.20
CA ALA A 60 -15.66 21.58 -3.41
C ALA A 60 -14.80 22.19 -4.51
N VAL A 61 -15.41 23.02 -5.35
CA VAL A 61 -14.75 23.70 -6.46
C VAL A 61 -14.97 25.20 -6.30
N ARG A 62 -13.90 25.98 -6.48
CA ARG A 62 -14.00 27.44 -6.60
C ARG A 62 -13.25 27.94 -7.83
N LEU A 63 -13.87 28.85 -8.57
CA LEU A 63 -13.30 29.49 -9.76
C LEU A 63 -12.93 30.95 -9.46
N ASN A 64 -11.95 31.49 -10.19
CA ASN A 64 -11.60 32.91 -10.11
C ASN A 64 -12.57 33.83 -10.86
N LYS A 65 -13.50 33.26 -11.63
CA LYS A 65 -14.51 33.99 -12.39
C LYS A 65 -15.84 33.21 -12.44
N PRO A 66 -16.98 33.90 -12.58
CA PRO A 66 -18.28 33.24 -12.65
C PRO A 66 -18.43 32.43 -13.94
N ILE A 67 -19.18 31.32 -13.85
CA ILE A 67 -19.68 30.59 -15.02
C ILE A 67 -20.80 31.39 -15.71
N LYS A 68 -20.94 31.20 -17.02
CA LYS A 68 -22.11 31.64 -17.78
C LYS A 68 -23.28 30.66 -17.58
N ASN A 69 -23.02 29.37 -17.77
CA ASN A 69 -24.02 28.31 -17.62
C ASN A 69 -23.44 27.10 -16.88
N LEU A 70 -24.32 26.37 -16.20
CA LEU A 70 -24.07 25.02 -15.72
C LEU A 70 -24.92 24.07 -16.56
N VAL A 71 -24.29 23.10 -17.22
CA VAL A 71 -24.99 22.00 -17.88
C VAL A 71 -24.72 20.71 -17.12
N LEU A 72 -25.77 20.04 -16.68
CA LEU A 72 -25.70 18.72 -16.05
C LEU A 72 -26.22 17.67 -17.03
N ILE A 73 -25.45 16.62 -17.23
CA ILE A 73 -25.85 15.43 -17.98
C ILE A 73 -25.83 14.24 -17.00
N ALA A 74 -27.01 13.68 -16.77
CA ALA A 74 -27.22 12.51 -15.92
C ALA A 74 -27.72 11.34 -16.76
N ASN A 75 -27.05 10.19 -16.67
CA ASN A 75 -27.42 8.98 -17.42
C ASN A 75 -27.62 9.24 -18.94
N LYS A 76 -26.75 10.07 -19.53
CA LYS A 76 -26.76 10.51 -20.94
C LYS A 76 -27.86 11.51 -21.31
N GLU A 77 -28.69 11.97 -20.37
CA GLU A 77 -29.72 12.98 -20.61
C GLU A 77 -29.38 14.30 -19.90
N LYS A 78 -29.73 15.42 -20.54
CA LYS A 78 -29.58 16.73 -19.93
C LYS A 78 -30.66 16.91 -18.85
N VAL A 79 -30.27 17.42 -17.69
CA VAL A 79 -31.21 17.78 -16.61
C VAL A 79 -31.16 19.27 -16.34
N ASP A 80 -32.34 19.89 -16.15
CA ASP A 80 -32.47 21.34 -15.93
C ASP A 80 -32.60 21.65 -14.44
N THR A 81 -31.47 21.60 -13.74
CA THR A 81 -31.36 21.89 -12.31
C THR A 81 -29.94 22.32 -11.95
N THR A 82 -29.78 22.91 -10.78
CA THR A 82 -28.50 23.31 -10.21
C THR A 82 -27.97 22.35 -9.14
N ASN A 83 -28.75 21.32 -8.80
CA ASN A 83 -28.39 20.25 -7.88
C ASN A 83 -29.00 18.94 -8.37
N TYR A 84 -28.17 17.93 -8.63
CA TYR A 84 -28.67 16.64 -9.08
C TYR A 84 -27.81 15.49 -8.59
N THR A 85 -28.47 14.37 -8.32
CA THR A 85 -27.84 13.10 -7.94
C THR A 85 -28.14 12.06 -9.00
N ALA A 86 -27.10 11.37 -9.48
CA ALA A 86 -27.22 10.27 -10.42
C ALA A 86 -26.01 9.34 -10.31
N GLN A 87 -26.12 8.11 -10.81
CA GLN A 87 -24.99 7.20 -10.84
C GLN A 87 -23.92 7.64 -11.85
N ASP A 88 -24.32 7.95 -13.08
CA ASP A 88 -23.45 8.59 -14.09
C ASP A 88 -23.81 10.07 -14.20
N LEU A 89 -22.96 10.95 -13.67
CA LEU A 89 -23.16 12.40 -13.66
C LEU A 89 -21.95 13.13 -14.25
N LYS A 90 -22.22 14.01 -15.20
CA LYS A 90 -21.24 14.91 -15.81
C LYS A 90 -21.71 16.35 -15.64
N ALA A 91 -20.83 17.23 -15.17
CA ALA A 91 -21.09 18.65 -15.05
C ALA A 91 -20.17 19.43 -15.98
N PHE A 92 -20.74 20.39 -16.72
CA PHE A 92 -20.03 21.25 -17.65
C PHE A 92 -20.19 22.69 -17.17
N LEU A 93 -19.06 23.30 -16.79
CA LEU A 93 -18.99 24.69 -16.39
C LEU A 93 -18.61 25.51 -17.62
N GLU A 94 -19.54 26.31 -18.15
CA GLU A 94 -19.36 27.08 -19.37
C GLU A 94 -18.97 28.53 -19.08
N PHE A 95 -18.12 29.10 -19.93
CA PHE A 95 -17.56 30.44 -19.81
C PHE A 95 -17.54 31.16 -21.15
N GLU A 96 -17.64 32.49 -21.11
CA GLU A 96 -17.07 33.31 -22.18
C GLU A 96 -15.61 33.60 -21.85
N THR A 97 -14.74 33.54 -22.85
CA THR A 97 -13.28 33.74 -22.71
C THR A 97 -12.75 34.56 -23.86
N ASN A 98 -11.71 35.34 -23.60
CA ASN A 98 -10.90 36.02 -24.60
C ASN A 98 -9.65 35.19 -24.94
N THR A 99 -8.98 35.54 -26.04
CA THR A 99 -7.73 34.89 -26.43
C THR A 99 -6.68 35.00 -25.33
N GLY A 100 -6.17 33.85 -24.87
CA GLY A 100 -5.15 33.78 -23.82
C GLY A 100 -5.70 33.99 -22.41
N GLU A 101 -7.01 34.08 -22.23
CA GLU A 101 -7.61 34.25 -20.91
C GLU A 101 -7.41 33.01 -20.04
N LYS A 102 -6.99 33.24 -18.80
CA LYS A 102 -6.70 32.19 -17.81
C LYS A 102 -7.88 32.02 -16.86
N VAL A 103 -8.50 30.84 -16.90
CA VAL A 103 -9.48 30.40 -15.89
C VAL A 103 -8.73 29.60 -14.83
N LEU A 104 -8.83 30.04 -13.58
CA LEU A 104 -8.21 29.39 -12.44
C LEU A 104 -9.26 28.68 -11.60
N MET A 105 -8.91 27.50 -11.10
CA MET A 105 -9.83 26.65 -10.36
C MET A 105 -9.15 25.96 -9.19
N LYS A 106 -9.73 26.04 -8.00
CA LYS A 106 -9.31 25.31 -6.80
C LYS A 106 -10.27 24.16 -6.54
N VAL A 107 -9.74 23.00 -6.16
CA VAL A 107 -10.53 21.80 -5.84
C VAL A 107 -10.11 21.26 -4.47
N GLY A 108 -11.03 21.33 -3.50
CA GLY A 108 -10.90 20.71 -2.18
C GLY A 108 -11.56 19.35 -2.16
N LEU A 109 -11.00 18.41 -1.41
CA LEU A 109 -11.54 17.06 -1.22
C LEU A 109 -11.72 16.80 0.29
N SER A 110 -12.67 15.94 0.63
CA SER A 110 -12.87 15.42 1.98
C SER A 110 -13.41 13.99 1.90
N SER A 111 -13.00 13.14 2.84
CA SER A 111 -13.62 11.82 3.01
C SER A 111 -14.89 11.86 3.88
N ALA A 112 -15.11 12.96 4.60
CA ALA A 112 -16.15 13.10 5.60
C ALA A 112 -17.40 13.82 5.08
N ASP A 113 -17.25 15.06 4.60
CA ASP A 113 -18.38 15.96 4.35
C ASP A 113 -18.04 17.15 3.41
N TYR A 114 -19.05 17.98 3.13
CA TYR A 114 -18.89 19.16 2.27
C TYR A 114 -18.11 20.28 2.96
N GLU A 115 -18.26 20.42 4.27
CA GLU A 115 -17.63 21.43 5.10
C GLU A 115 -16.10 21.27 5.06
N GLY A 116 -15.60 20.05 5.23
CA GLY A 116 -14.18 19.71 5.10
C GLY A 116 -13.64 19.97 3.70
N ALA A 117 -14.42 19.64 2.66
CA ALA A 117 -14.04 19.92 1.27
C ALA A 117 -13.97 21.43 0.99
N LEU A 118 -14.93 22.22 1.49
CA LEU A 118 -14.97 23.67 1.37
C LEU A 118 -13.82 24.34 2.13
N GLU A 119 -13.56 23.90 3.36
CA GLU A 119 -12.45 24.42 4.16
C GLU A 119 -11.10 24.13 3.51
N SER A 120 -10.95 22.99 2.85
CA SER A 120 -9.73 22.65 2.13
C SER A 120 -9.38 23.66 1.02
N LEU A 121 -10.37 24.37 0.47
CA LEU A 121 -10.11 25.46 -0.50
C LEU A 121 -9.33 26.62 0.13
N ASN A 122 -9.43 26.82 1.45
CA ASN A 122 -8.77 27.90 2.19
C ASN A 122 -7.27 27.61 2.46
N GLU A 123 -6.79 26.39 2.18
CA GLU A 123 -5.35 26.08 2.21
C GLU A 123 -4.55 26.90 1.19
N ILE A 124 -5.21 27.33 0.11
CA ILE A 124 -4.66 28.24 -0.90
C ILE A 124 -5.57 29.48 -0.93
N PRO A 125 -5.31 30.53 -0.14
CA PRO A 125 -6.21 31.68 -0.06
C PRO A 125 -6.16 32.55 -1.33
N ASP A 126 -4.97 32.77 -1.90
CA ASP A 126 -4.75 33.63 -3.06
C ASP A 126 -4.97 32.93 -4.42
N TRP A 127 -4.91 33.69 -5.52
CA TRP A 127 -5.06 33.17 -6.89
C TRP A 127 -3.76 33.18 -7.69
N ASN A 128 -2.61 33.26 -7.01
CA ASN A 128 -1.31 33.29 -7.70
C ASN A 128 -0.80 31.86 -7.93
N PHE A 129 -1.16 31.29 -9.08
CA PHE A 129 -0.76 29.93 -9.45
C PHE A 129 0.76 29.72 -9.39
N ASP A 130 1.56 30.67 -9.87
CA ASP A 130 3.01 30.51 -9.95
C ASP A 130 3.65 30.57 -8.55
N ALA A 131 3.10 31.38 -7.63
CA ALA A 131 3.54 31.37 -6.23
C ALA A 131 3.20 30.05 -5.52
N VAL A 132 2.02 29.49 -5.76
CA VAL A 132 1.62 28.18 -5.20
C VAL A 132 2.51 27.06 -5.76
N LYS A 133 2.79 27.07 -7.07
CA LYS A 133 3.71 26.12 -7.71
C LYS A 133 5.11 26.19 -7.08
N LEU A 134 5.65 27.40 -6.94
CA LEU A 134 6.97 27.59 -6.32
C LEU A 134 7.00 27.13 -4.86
N ASN A 135 5.93 27.38 -4.09
CA ASN A 135 5.83 26.87 -2.73
C ASN A 135 5.81 25.34 -2.68
N ALA A 136 5.10 24.67 -3.60
CA ALA A 136 5.12 23.22 -3.72
C ALA A 136 6.51 22.68 -4.10
N GLU A 137 7.21 23.33 -5.04
CA GLU A 137 8.60 23.01 -5.41
C GLU A 137 9.54 23.14 -4.21
N ASN A 138 9.41 24.20 -3.41
CA ASN A 138 10.24 24.40 -2.21
C ASN A 138 9.97 23.35 -1.11
N ILE A 139 8.72 22.88 -0.98
CA ILE A 139 8.39 21.78 -0.08
C ILE A 139 9.09 20.50 -0.56
N TRP A 140 9.00 20.17 -1.85
CA TRP A 140 9.69 19.02 -2.42
C TRP A 140 11.21 19.11 -2.29
N GLU A 141 11.80 20.26 -2.56
CA GLU A 141 13.25 20.48 -2.37
C GLU A 141 13.66 20.21 -0.91
N ARG A 142 12.85 20.66 0.07
CA ARG A 142 13.10 20.39 1.49
C ARG A 142 12.99 18.92 1.87
N GLU A 143 12.08 18.18 1.25
CA GLU A 143 11.93 16.74 1.50
C GLU A 143 13.04 15.92 0.83
N LEU A 144 13.37 16.22 -0.43
CA LEU A 144 14.38 15.49 -1.19
C LEU A 144 15.79 15.74 -0.67
N ARG A 145 16.10 16.96 -0.18
CA ARG A 145 17.43 17.28 0.38
C ARG A 145 17.76 16.54 1.69
N LYS A 146 16.80 15.83 2.29
CA LYS A 146 17.06 14.96 3.47
C LYS A 146 18.09 13.88 3.15
N LEU A 147 18.18 13.47 1.89
CA LEU A 147 19.24 12.59 1.38
C LEU A 147 20.01 13.30 0.27
N GLN A 148 21.33 13.43 0.45
CA GLN A 148 22.21 14.08 -0.51
C GLN A 148 23.20 13.07 -1.07
N ILE A 149 23.18 12.92 -2.40
CA ILE A 149 24.15 12.09 -3.14
C ILE A 149 25.15 12.97 -3.87
N ARG A 150 26.39 12.50 -3.98
CA ARG A 150 27.45 13.14 -4.78
C ARG A 150 27.77 12.25 -5.96
N THR A 151 27.43 12.72 -7.15
CA THR A 151 27.75 12.06 -8.41
C THR A 151 27.77 13.08 -9.54
N GLU A 152 28.66 12.85 -10.50
CA GLU A 152 28.71 13.58 -11.78
C GLU A 152 27.72 12.98 -12.80
N ASP A 153 27.24 11.75 -12.57
CA ASP A 153 26.24 11.10 -13.42
C ASP A 153 24.84 11.71 -13.18
N ILE A 154 24.37 12.47 -14.17
CA ILE A 154 23.06 13.13 -14.15
C ILE A 154 21.93 12.09 -14.20
N ALA A 155 22.08 11.01 -14.97
CA ALA A 155 21.06 9.98 -15.09
C ALA A 155 20.89 9.22 -13.76
N LEU A 156 21.99 8.89 -13.08
CA LEU A 156 21.95 8.32 -11.74
C LEU A 156 21.26 9.26 -10.74
N LYS A 157 21.58 10.56 -10.81
CA LYS A 157 20.97 11.58 -9.96
C LYS A 157 19.45 11.67 -10.17
N GLN A 158 19.01 11.67 -11.42
CA GLN A 158 17.59 11.67 -11.78
C GLN A 158 16.91 10.41 -11.25
N THR A 159 17.45 9.21 -11.51
CA THR A 159 16.91 7.95 -11.02
C THR A 159 16.76 7.94 -9.50
N PHE A 160 17.79 8.38 -8.77
CA PHE A 160 17.78 8.43 -7.31
C PHE A 160 16.69 9.36 -6.77
N TYR A 161 16.64 10.62 -7.23
CA TYR A 161 15.68 11.59 -6.71
C TYR A 161 14.25 11.31 -7.17
N THR A 162 14.06 10.72 -8.35
CA THR A 162 12.74 10.25 -8.79
C THR A 162 12.26 9.06 -7.95
N ALA A 163 13.14 8.09 -7.64
CA ALA A 163 12.79 6.99 -6.75
C ALA A 163 12.44 7.50 -5.35
N LEU A 164 13.25 8.41 -4.79
CA LEU A 164 12.99 9.01 -3.48
C LEU A 164 11.65 9.77 -3.46
N TYR A 165 11.38 10.56 -4.50
CA TYR A 165 10.08 11.22 -4.68
C TYR A 165 8.92 10.22 -4.63
N HIS A 166 9.00 9.10 -5.35
CA HIS A 166 7.96 8.07 -5.33
C HIS A 166 7.74 7.47 -3.93
N THR A 167 8.79 7.31 -3.11
CA THR A 167 8.64 6.81 -1.73
C THR A 167 7.88 7.76 -0.78
N TYR A 168 7.71 9.02 -1.16
CA TYR A 168 7.02 10.04 -0.35
C TYR A 168 5.60 10.35 -0.84
N LEU A 169 5.11 9.66 -1.87
CA LEU A 169 3.75 9.83 -2.37
C LEU A 169 2.69 9.09 -1.54
N ALA A 170 3.10 8.11 -0.74
CA ALA A 170 2.23 7.35 0.16
C ALA A 170 2.97 7.05 1.48
N PRO A 171 2.25 6.93 2.61
CA PRO A 171 0.80 7.00 2.74
C PRO A 171 0.25 8.45 2.67
N ASN A 172 -1.03 8.57 2.34
CA ASN A 172 -1.70 9.85 2.11
C ASN A 172 -2.47 10.34 3.33
N ARG A 173 -2.44 11.64 3.64
CA ARG A 173 -3.30 12.23 4.68
C ARG A 173 -4.77 12.09 4.26
N PHE A 174 -5.56 11.45 5.11
CA PHE A 174 -6.97 11.10 4.89
C PHE A 174 -7.95 11.94 5.71
N SER A 175 -7.54 12.37 6.90
CA SER A 175 -8.32 13.30 7.72
C SER A 175 -8.28 14.72 7.18
N ASP A 176 -9.43 15.40 7.25
CA ASP A 176 -9.53 16.82 6.95
C ASP A 176 -8.74 17.67 7.94
N ARG A 177 -8.59 18.97 7.65
CA ARG A 177 -7.85 19.94 8.47
C ARG A 177 -8.21 19.91 9.96
N TYR A 178 -9.51 19.76 10.26
CA TYR A 178 -10.00 19.71 11.63
C TYR A 178 -10.11 18.29 12.19
N GLY A 179 -9.78 17.25 11.42
CA GLY A 179 -9.71 15.87 11.89
C GLY A 179 -10.91 15.01 11.52
N ASN A 180 -11.91 15.50 10.79
CA ASN A 180 -13.00 14.67 10.32
C ASN A 180 -12.53 13.69 9.24
N TYR A 181 -13.01 12.46 9.27
CA TYR A 181 -12.74 11.45 8.23
C TYR A 181 -13.82 10.37 8.21
N LYS A 182 -13.88 9.59 7.12
CA LYS A 182 -14.70 8.37 7.07
C LYS A 182 -14.04 7.24 7.87
N GLY A 183 -14.66 6.80 8.96
CA GLY A 183 -14.23 5.63 9.72
C GLY A 183 -14.38 4.30 8.96
N ALA A 184 -13.81 3.23 9.52
CA ALA A 184 -13.77 1.89 8.91
C ALA A 184 -15.16 1.27 8.71
N LYS A 185 -16.14 1.71 9.51
CA LYS A 185 -17.56 1.31 9.42
C LYS A 185 -18.41 2.28 8.58
N GLY A 186 -17.81 3.31 7.97
CA GLY A 186 -18.49 4.28 7.10
C GLY A 186 -19.09 5.50 7.79
N ASN A 187 -19.07 5.55 9.14
CA ASN A 187 -19.44 6.72 9.94
C ASN A 187 -18.39 7.83 9.82
N ILE A 188 -18.79 9.07 10.11
CA ILE A 188 -17.82 10.16 10.27
C ILE A 188 -17.20 10.04 11.66
N GLU A 189 -15.88 10.03 11.70
CA GLU A 189 -15.07 9.92 12.90
C GLU A 189 -14.15 11.13 13.01
N HIS A 190 -13.53 11.30 14.19
CA HIS A 190 -12.67 12.44 14.46
C HIS A 190 -11.29 12.00 14.97
N GLY A 191 -10.24 12.43 14.26
CA GLY A 191 -8.86 12.06 14.53
C GLY A 191 -7.91 12.95 13.72
N LYS A 192 -6.87 13.47 14.37
CA LYS A 192 -5.86 14.27 13.69
C LYS A 192 -4.83 13.37 13.04
N SER A 193 -4.40 13.73 11.83
CA SER A 193 -3.32 13.04 11.11
C SER A 193 -3.60 11.56 10.85
N ILE A 194 -4.81 11.26 10.36
CA ILE A 194 -5.15 9.93 9.87
C ILE A 194 -4.60 9.77 8.46
N TYR A 195 -3.93 8.64 8.20
CA TYR A 195 -3.33 8.31 6.91
C TYR A 195 -3.96 7.07 6.30
N THR A 196 -4.05 7.05 4.96
CA THR A 196 -4.57 5.94 4.16
C THR A 196 -3.58 5.53 3.07
N VAL A 197 -3.88 4.46 2.32
CA VAL A 197 -3.02 3.80 1.31
C VAL A 197 -1.86 3.10 1.99
N GLN A 198 -2.14 1.91 2.51
CA GLN A 198 -1.21 1.11 3.29
C GLN A 198 -0.97 -0.22 2.57
N SER A 199 0.00 -0.24 1.65
CA SER A 199 0.37 -1.40 0.82
C SER A 199 1.35 -2.30 1.57
N LEU A 200 0.90 -2.88 2.69
CA LEU A 200 1.83 -3.32 3.73
C LEU A 200 2.63 -4.58 3.36
N TRP A 201 2.18 -5.38 2.41
CA TRP A 201 2.94 -6.53 1.90
C TRP A 201 4.22 -6.11 1.16
N ASP A 202 4.22 -4.92 0.56
CA ASP A 202 5.38 -4.36 -0.13
C ASP A 202 6.18 -3.47 0.83
N THR A 203 5.50 -2.52 1.47
CA THR A 203 6.17 -1.37 2.07
C THR A 203 6.94 -1.73 3.34
N PHE A 204 6.59 -2.82 4.05
CA PHE A 204 7.34 -3.26 5.23
C PHE A 204 8.81 -3.60 4.93
N ARG A 205 9.11 -3.97 3.68
CA ARG A 205 10.41 -4.52 3.25
C ARG A 205 11.50 -3.45 3.19
N ALA A 206 11.16 -2.26 2.69
CA ALA A 206 12.12 -1.18 2.47
C ALA A 206 11.53 0.22 2.66
N ALA A 207 10.31 0.49 2.17
CA ALA A 207 9.72 1.83 2.24
C ALA A 207 9.47 2.28 3.69
N ASN A 208 8.80 1.48 4.53
CA ASN A 208 8.62 1.81 5.94
C ASN A 208 9.94 1.89 6.72
N PRO A 209 10.91 0.95 6.56
CA PRO A 209 12.25 1.13 7.10
C PRO A 209 12.91 2.45 6.70
N LEU A 210 12.80 2.88 5.44
CA LEU A 210 13.30 4.19 4.98
C LEU A 210 12.60 5.35 5.72
N LEU A 211 11.27 5.29 5.89
CA LEU A 211 10.53 6.32 6.63
C LEU A 211 10.99 6.46 8.09
N THR A 212 11.46 5.38 8.74
CA THR A 212 12.05 5.48 10.09
C THR A 212 13.35 6.27 10.13
N LEU A 213 13.99 6.51 8.98
CA LEU A 213 15.21 7.30 8.87
C LEU A 213 14.91 8.73 8.38
N THR A 214 13.99 8.89 7.42
CA THR A 214 13.78 10.15 6.72
C THR A 214 12.50 10.90 7.11
N GLN A 215 11.55 10.21 7.75
CA GLN A 215 10.22 10.73 8.09
C GLN A 215 9.85 10.40 9.54
N THR A 216 10.79 10.57 10.48
CA THR A 216 10.64 10.20 11.90
C THR A 216 9.47 10.87 12.61
N GLU A 217 9.07 12.07 12.19
CA GLU A 217 7.90 12.78 12.74
C GLU A 217 6.57 12.22 12.22
N LEU A 218 6.57 11.60 11.03
CA LEU A 218 5.39 11.06 10.37
C LEU A 218 5.07 9.62 10.83
N VAL A 219 6.12 8.82 11.09
CA VAL A 219 5.98 7.40 11.48
C VAL A 219 5.00 7.19 12.65
N PRO A 220 5.02 7.99 13.74
CA PRO A 220 4.03 7.85 14.81
C PRO A 220 2.59 8.08 14.35
N SER A 221 2.34 9.02 13.42
CA SER A 221 0.99 9.26 12.90
C SER A 221 0.51 8.12 11.98
N ILE A 222 1.42 7.53 11.20
CA ILE A 222 1.12 6.33 10.41
C ILE A 222 0.73 5.17 11.34
N ILE A 223 1.52 4.90 12.38
CA ILE A 223 1.22 3.82 13.34
C ILE A 223 -0.08 4.10 14.10
N ASN A 224 -0.30 5.33 14.56
CA ASN A 224 -1.57 5.68 15.19
C ASN A 224 -2.76 5.48 14.23
N SER A 225 -2.59 5.69 12.91
CA SER A 225 -3.62 5.36 11.92
C SER A 225 -3.93 3.86 11.89
N TYR A 226 -2.92 2.98 12.01
CA TYR A 226 -3.13 1.54 12.16
C TYR A 226 -3.90 1.21 13.44
N LEU A 227 -3.57 1.86 14.56
CA LEU A 227 -4.24 1.62 15.85
C LEU A 227 -5.67 2.16 15.86
N THR A 228 -5.92 3.29 15.21
CA THR A 228 -7.27 3.83 15.01
C THR A 228 -8.09 2.92 14.10
N PHE A 229 -7.50 2.39 13.03
CA PHE A 229 -8.16 1.39 12.20
C PHE A 229 -8.49 0.14 13.01
N TYR A 230 -7.54 -0.36 13.83
CA TYR A 230 -7.76 -1.47 14.75
C TYR A 230 -8.91 -1.23 15.74
N ASP A 231 -9.02 -0.05 16.35
CA ASP A 231 -10.14 0.24 17.27
C ASP A 231 -11.51 0.12 16.58
N GLN A 232 -11.58 0.50 15.30
CA GLN A 232 -12.82 0.55 14.55
C GLN A 232 -13.16 -0.78 13.87
N TYR A 233 -12.15 -1.46 13.34
CA TYR A 233 -12.27 -2.68 12.53
C TYR A 233 -12.04 -3.96 13.35
N GLY A 234 -11.28 -3.90 14.44
CA GLY A 234 -10.93 -5.02 15.32
C GLY A 234 -9.63 -5.74 14.98
N LEU A 235 -9.00 -5.40 13.84
CA LEU A 235 -7.74 -5.97 13.37
C LEU A 235 -6.86 -4.85 12.80
N LEU A 236 -5.53 -5.01 12.90
CA LEU A 236 -4.58 -4.19 12.14
C LEU A 236 -4.81 -4.37 10.63
N PRO A 237 -4.53 -3.33 9.83
CA PRO A 237 -4.71 -3.40 8.39
C PRO A 237 -3.77 -4.40 7.73
N VAL A 238 -4.23 -5.00 6.63
CA VAL A 238 -3.44 -5.84 5.71
C VAL A 238 -3.13 -5.03 4.46
N TRP A 239 -4.16 -4.64 3.71
CA TRP A 239 -4.12 -3.56 2.74
C TRP A 239 -5.23 -2.58 3.05
N GLU A 240 -4.88 -1.40 3.53
CA GLU A 240 -5.89 -0.38 3.79
C GLU A 240 -5.97 0.62 2.62
N LEU A 241 -7.19 0.79 2.10
CA LEU A 241 -7.52 1.75 1.05
C LEU A 241 -8.79 2.54 1.38
N GLN A 242 -8.69 3.87 1.44
CA GLN A 242 -9.82 4.77 1.71
C GLN A 242 -10.55 4.45 3.03
N PHE A 243 -9.77 4.08 4.04
CA PHE A 243 -10.15 3.55 5.34
C PHE A 243 -11.06 2.32 5.24
N ASN A 244 -10.73 1.40 4.33
CA ASN A 244 -11.33 0.07 4.24
C ASN A 244 -10.23 -0.99 4.21
N GLU A 245 -10.52 -2.16 4.75
CA GLU A 245 -9.69 -3.35 4.52
C GLU A 245 -10.03 -3.96 3.16
N THR A 246 -9.01 -4.37 2.41
CA THR A 246 -9.17 -5.08 1.12
C THR A 246 -8.65 -6.52 1.16
N ASN A 247 -7.93 -6.90 2.23
CA ASN A 247 -7.25 -8.17 2.48
C ASN A 247 -6.16 -8.55 1.47
N CYS A 248 -5.64 -7.57 0.74
CA CYS A 248 -4.50 -7.70 -0.18
C CYS A 248 -3.16 -7.50 0.60
N MET A 249 -2.12 -8.29 0.49
CA MET A 249 -1.99 -9.65 -0.02
C MET A 249 -2.01 -10.62 1.17
N THR A 250 -0.98 -11.45 1.35
CA THR A 250 -0.76 -12.33 2.50
C THR A 250 -0.16 -11.59 3.70
N GLY A 251 0.19 -12.30 4.79
CA GLY A 251 0.85 -11.70 5.95
C GLY A 251 -0.04 -10.84 6.85
N TYR A 252 0.48 -10.38 7.99
CA TYR A 252 -0.14 -9.32 8.81
C TYR A 252 0.89 -8.21 9.04
N HIS A 253 1.39 -7.68 7.92
CA HIS A 253 2.62 -6.90 7.84
C HIS A 253 2.57 -5.48 8.44
N ALA A 254 1.44 -5.05 9.03
CA ALA A 254 1.47 -3.96 10.00
C ALA A 254 2.39 -4.28 11.20
N VAL A 255 2.49 -5.55 11.57
CA VAL A 255 3.31 -6.07 12.68
C VAL A 255 4.81 -5.72 12.55
N PRO A 256 5.53 -6.08 11.47
CA PRO A 256 6.95 -5.72 11.32
C PRO A 256 7.19 -4.22 11.34
N ILE A 257 6.28 -3.40 10.81
CA ILE A 257 6.41 -1.93 10.82
C ILE A 257 6.30 -1.37 12.25
N ILE A 258 5.30 -1.84 13.00
CA ILE A 258 5.13 -1.48 14.41
C ILE A 258 6.33 -1.95 15.24
N ALA A 259 6.79 -3.20 15.01
CA ALA A 259 7.91 -3.77 15.71
C ALA A 259 9.20 -2.97 15.46
N ASP A 260 9.49 -2.61 14.20
CA ASP A 260 10.65 -1.81 13.82
C ASP A 260 10.65 -0.47 14.56
N ALA A 261 9.51 0.24 14.57
CA ALA A 261 9.38 1.52 15.28
C ALA A 261 9.58 1.38 16.81
N ILE A 262 8.95 0.39 17.46
CA ILE A 262 9.11 0.15 18.90
C ILE A 262 10.57 -0.19 19.23
N LEU A 263 11.20 -1.06 18.45
CA LEU A 263 12.56 -1.53 18.70
C LEU A 263 13.61 -0.44 18.43
N LYS A 264 13.35 0.46 17.48
CA LYS A 264 14.13 1.69 17.26
C LYS A 264 13.86 2.80 18.28
N GLY A 265 12.87 2.62 19.16
CA GLY A 265 12.54 3.59 20.21
C GLY A 265 11.73 4.80 19.73
N ILE A 266 11.04 4.70 18.60
CA ILE A 266 10.17 5.77 18.09
C ILE A 266 8.95 5.92 19.00
N THR A 267 8.84 7.06 19.67
CA THR A 267 7.72 7.40 20.57
C THR A 267 6.56 8.10 19.84
N GLY A 268 5.44 8.30 20.52
CA GLY A 268 4.29 9.05 19.99
C GLY A 268 3.06 8.18 19.68
N PHE A 269 3.10 6.91 20.06
CA PHE A 269 1.97 5.97 20.03
C PHE A 269 2.04 5.04 21.25
N ASP A 270 0.92 4.43 21.63
CA ASP A 270 0.84 3.54 22.78
C ASP A 270 1.40 2.15 22.44
N TYR A 271 2.56 1.81 23.03
CA TYR A 271 3.23 0.53 22.79
C TYR A 271 2.44 -0.68 23.30
N ASN A 272 1.71 -0.54 24.41
CA ASN A 272 0.92 -1.65 24.94
C ASN A 272 -0.29 -1.92 24.05
N LYS A 273 -0.98 -0.84 23.62
CA LYS A 273 -2.07 -0.95 22.65
C LYS A 273 -1.59 -1.54 21.33
N ALA A 274 -0.46 -1.06 20.81
CA ALA A 274 0.14 -1.58 19.59
C ALA A 274 0.46 -3.07 19.72
N TYR A 275 1.05 -3.48 20.84
CA TYR A 275 1.34 -4.88 21.12
C TYR A 275 0.10 -5.77 21.18
N GLU A 276 -0.97 -5.32 21.84
CA GLU A 276 -2.23 -6.08 21.87
C GLU A 276 -2.85 -6.17 20.47
N ALA A 277 -2.82 -5.09 19.67
CA ALA A 277 -3.28 -5.11 18.29
C ALA A 277 -2.50 -6.12 17.43
N MET A 278 -1.15 -6.16 17.56
CA MET A 278 -0.31 -7.16 16.89
C MET A 278 -0.73 -8.59 17.27
N LYS A 279 -0.96 -8.85 18.57
CA LYS A 279 -1.40 -10.17 19.06
C LYS A 279 -2.79 -10.54 18.58
N THR A 280 -3.74 -9.61 18.57
CA THR A 280 -5.09 -9.85 18.08
C THR A 280 -5.04 -10.27 16.60
N SER A 281 -4.33 -9.50 15.76
CA SER A 281 -4.20 -9.82 14.34
C SER A 281 -3.50 -11.16 14.08
N ALA A 282 -2.47 -11.51 14.84
CA ALA A 282 -1.78 -12.80 14.69
C ALA A 282 -2.59 -14.01 15.22
N ASN A 283 -3.66 -13.76 15.98
CA ASN A 283 -4.52 -14.79 16.57
C ASN A 283 -5.96 -14.81 15.98
N GLN A 284 -6.19 -14.11 14.87
CA GLN A 284 -7.47 -14.15 14.14
C GLN A 284 -7.79 -15.55 13.58
N ASN A 285 -9.01 -15.76 13.08
CA ASN A 285 -9.47 -17.05 12.50
C ASN A 285 -9.84 -16.93 11.01
N ILE A 286 -9.18 -16.03 10.30
CA ILE A 286 -9.34 -15.80 8.86
C ILE A 286 -7.95 -15.84 8.20
N ARG A 287 -7.88 -15.88 6.87
CA ARG A 287 -6.61 -15.83 6.13
C ARG A 287 -5.62 -16.93 6.56
N ALA A 288 -6.15 -18.13 6.82
CA ALA A 288 -5.41 -19.33 7.23
C ALA A 288 -4.58 -19.21 8.54
N THR A 289 -4.76 -18.17 9.35
CA THR A 289 -4.03 -18.02 10.62
C THR A 289 -4.39 -19.10 11.64
N ASP A 290 -5.64 -19.58 11.63
CA ASP A 290 -6.12 -20.70 12.43
C ASP A 290 -5.46 -22.03 12.00
N LEU A 291 -5.38 -22.29 10.69
CA LEU A 291 -4.68 -23.45 10.13
C LEU A 291 -3.19 -23.41 10.50
N TYR A 292 -2.54 -22.27 10.30
CA TYR A 292 -1.13 -22.06 10.67
C TYR A 292 -0.88 -22.33 12.16
N ARG A 293 -1.73 -21.82 13.06
CA ARG A 293 -1.60 -22.09 14.51
C ARG A 293 -1.86 -23.55 14.87
N LYS A 294 -2.78 -24.23 14.17
CA LYS A 294 -3.14 -25.63 14.42
C LYS A 294 -2.05 -26.61 13.97
N TYR A 295 -1.53 -26.44 12.75
CA TYR A 295 -0.59 -27.40 12.13
C TYR A 295 0.88 -26.97 12.22
N GLY A 296 1.16 -25.71 12.57
CA GLY A 296 2.49 -25.12 12.48
C GLY A 296 2.91 -24.78 11.04
N PHE A 297 1.99 -24.91 10.08
CA PHE A 297 2.11 -24.47 8.68
C PHE A 297 0.68 -24.39 8.11
N VAL A 298 0.51 -23.80 6.94
CA VAL A 298 -0.77 -23.83 6.22
C VAL A 298 -0.78 -25.05 5.30
N PRO A 299 -1.71 -25.99 5.45
CA PRO A 299 -1.80 -27.14 4.55
C PRO A 299 -2.37 -26.77 3.18
N ALA A 300 -1.72 -27.23 2.11
CA ALA A 300 -2.07 -26.90 0.73
C ALA A 300 -3.39 -27.51 0.24
N ASP A 301 -3.87 -28.57 0.90
CA ASP A 301 -5.18 -29.18 0.67
C ASP A 301 -6.33 -28.45 1.37
N LEU A 302 -6.02 -27.49 2.25
CA LEU A 302 -7.01 -26.74 3.03
C LEU A 302 -7.06 -25.24 2.68
N ALA A 303 -5.96 -24.67 2.21
CA ALA A 303 -5.88 -23.30 1.74
C ALA A 303 -4.78 -23.10 0.70
N GLY A 304 -5.01 -22.20 -0.25
CA GLY A 304 -4.00 -21.72 -1.18
C GLY A 304 -2.98 -20.78 -0.52
N GLU A 305 -2.00 -20.34 -1.30
CA GLU A 305 -0.83 -19.54 -0.89
C GLU A 305 -0.06 -20.13 0.31
N SER A 306 -0.25 -21.44 0.53
CA SER A 306 0.13 -22.16 1.75
C SER A 306 1.59 -21.98 2.17
N VAL A 307 2.52 -22.01 1.19
CA VAL A 307 3.95 -21.85 1.48
C VAL A 307 4.25 -20.41 1.84
N THR A 308 3.81 -19.44 1.03
CA THR A 308 4.04 -18.01 1.28
C THR A 308 3.52 -17.60 2.64
N ILE A 309 2.26 -17.94 2.93
CA ILE A 309 1.63 -17.63 4.21
C ILE A 309 2.44 -18.21 5.38
N THR A 310 2.91 -19.46 5.26
CA THR A 310 3.71 -20.08 6.32
C THR A 310 5.04 -19.35 6.56
N LEU A 311 5.72 -18.95 5.48
CA LEU A 311 7.00 -18.23 5.55
C LEU A 311 6.81 -16.83 6.15
N GLU A 312 5.82 -16.09 5.66
CA GLU A 312 5.55 -14.71 6.08
C GLU A 312 5.02 -14.62 7.51
N TYR A 313 4.08 -15.49 7.91
CA TYR A 313 3.60 -15.54 9.29
C TYR A 313 4.72 -15.92 10.27
N SER A 314 5.68 -16.74 9.84
CA SER A 314 6.85 -17.05 10.67
C SER A 314 7.72 -15.82 10.92
N PHE A 315 7.88 -14.94 9.92
CA PHE A 315 8.58 -13.66 10.08
C PHE A 315 7.79 -12.68 10.95
N ASP A 316 6.49 -12.50 10.68
CA ASP A 316 5.65 -11.60 11.47
C ASP A 316 5.59 -12.03 12.95
N ASP A 317 5.53 -13.34 13.22
CA ASP A 317 5.59 -13.88 14.59
C ASP A 317 6.95 -13.62 15.27
N TRP A 318 8.05 -13.64 14.53
CA TRP A 318 9.35 -13.21 15.07
C TRP A 318 9.28 -11.75 15.53
N CYS A 319 8.71 -10.84 14.71
CA CYS A 319 8.55 -9.44 15.07
C CYS A 319 7.73 -9.26 16.37
N ILE A 320 6.64 -10.02 16.54
CA ILE A 320 5.85 -10.02 17.79
C ILE A 320 6.69 -10.51 18.96
N ALA A 321 7.48 -11.57 18.78
CA ALA A 321 8.36 -12.08 19.83
C ALA A 321 9.36 -11.00 20.28
N GLN A 322 9.96 -10.26 19.35
CA GLN A 322 10.93 -9.23 19.69
C GLN A 322 10.29 -8.07 20.47
N VAL A 323 9.08 -7.63 20.11
CA VAL A 323 8.34 -6.63 20.88
C VAL A 323 7.93 -7.18 22.25
N ALA A 324 7.45 -8.43 22.32
CA ALA A 324 7.12 -9.10 23.59
C ALA A 324 8.33 -9.11 24.54
N LYS A 325 9.52 -9.43 24.03
CA LYS A 325 10.77 -9.39 24.79
C LYS A 325 11.08 -7.99 25.28
N ARG A 326 10.96 -6.98 24.42
CA ARG A 326 11.21 -5.56 24.76
C ARG A 326 10.28 -5.03 25.85
N LEU A 327 9.05 -5.52 25.90
CA LEU A 327 8.01 -5.14 26.86
C LEU A 327 7.93 -6.07 28.08
N GLY A 328 8.83 -7.05 28.22
CA GLY A 328 8.86 -7.98 29.37
C GLY A 328 7.77 -9.06 29.35
N LYS A 329 7.06 -9.27 28.23
CA LYS A 329 5.99 -10.26 28.05
C LYS A 329 6.57 -11.65 27.79
N THR A 330 7.18 -12.25 28.81
CA THR A 330 8.01 -13.46 28.67
C THR A 330 7.25 -14.70 28.14
N ALA A 331 6.01 -14.91 28.57
CA ALA A 331 5.20 -16.04 28.09
C ALA A 331 4.90 -15.92 26.59
N ASP A 332 4.51 -14.72 26.15
CA ASP A 332 4.21 -14.42 24.77
C ASP A 332 5.48 -14.48 23.90
N TYR A 333 6.62 -13.95 24.38
CA TYR A 333 7.91 -14.12 23.70
C TYR A 333 8.19 -15.59 23.40
N ARG A 334 8.03 -16.48 24.39
CA ARG A 334 8.25 -17.92 24.22
C ARG A 334 7.27 -18.54 23.23
N ALA A 335 6.01 -18.08 23.20
CA ALA A 335 5.01 -18.59 22.28
C ALA A 335 5.30 -18.18 20.83
N PHE A 336 5.53 -16.88 20.60
CA PHE A 336 5.75 -16.33 19.28
C PHE A 336 7.14 -16.70 18.70
N ILE A 337 8.19 -16.77 19.53
CA ILE A 337 9.50 -17.24 19.02
C ILE A 337 9.47 -18.71 18.58
N ARG A 338 8.64 -19.54 19.23
CA ARG A 338 8.41 -20.93 18.77
C ARG A 338 7.63 -20.99 17.47
N ARG A 339 6.64 -20.11 17.27
CA ARG A 339 5.94 -20.01 15.98
C ARG A 339 6.85 -19.49 14.88
N SER A 340 7.79 -18.60 15.20
CA SER A 340 8.70 -18.02 14.20
C SER A 340 9.59 -19.02 13.47
N ILE A 341 9.79 -20.24 13.99
CA ILE A 341 10.57 -21.29 13.31
C ILE A 341 9.71 -22.19 12.41
N ASN A 342 8.42 -21.90 12.26
CA ASN A 342 7.47 -22.70 11.46
C ASN A 342 7.79 -22.72 9.97
N TRP A 343 8.58 -21.77 9.44
CA TRP A 343 9.10 -21.82 8.07
C TRP A 343 9.79 -23.17 7.76
N ARG A 344 10.40 -23.81 8.77
CA ARG A 344 11.04 -25.13 8.65
C ARG A 344 10.06 -26.25 8.31
N ASN A 345 8.77 -26.08 8.65
CA ASN A 345 7.75 -27.08 8.42
C ASN A 345 7.38 -27.21 6.95
N VAL A 346 7.64 -26.19 6.13
CA VAL A 346 7.44 -26.24 4.66
C VAL A 346 8.77 -26.34 3.90
N PHE A 347 9.91 -26.44 4.57
CA PHE A 347 11.21 -26.53 3.88
C PHE A 347 11.65 -27.99 3.64
N ASP A 348 11.71 -28.41 2.38
CA ASP A 348 12.18 -29.74 1.99
C ASP A 348 13.70 -29.74 1.75
N LYS A 349 14.44 -30.35 2.69
CA LYS A 349 15.90 -30.48 2.61
C LYS A 349 16.37 -31.29 1.40
N LYS A 350 15.54 -32.20 0.85
CA LYS A 350 15.93 -33.04 -0.28
C LYS A 350 15.97 -32.23 -1.58
N THR A 351 14.99 -31.36 -1.80
CA THR A 351 14.92 -30.50 -3.00
C THR A 351 15.61 -29.15 -2.80
N GLY A 352 15.82 -28.74 -1.55
CA GLY A 352 16.36 -27.42 -1.21
C GLY A 352 15.38 -26.29 -1.49
N PHE A 353 14.08 -26.57 -1.43
CA PHE A 353 13.01 -25.58 -1.63
C PHE A 353 12.00 -25.63 -0.49
N ALA A 354 11.39 -24.48 -0.20
CA ALA A 354 10.09 -24.45 0.46
C ALA A 354 9.06 -25.08 -0.47
N ARG A 355 8.24 -26.01 0.03
CA ARG A 355 7.30 -26.84 -0.75
C ARG A 355 5.96 -26.95 -0.03
N PRO A 356 4.84 -27.03 -0.77
CA PRO A 356 3.54 -27.28 -0.18
C PRO A 356 3.48 -28.67 0.46
N LYS A 357 2.83 -28.74 1.63
CA LYS A 357 2.48 -29.98 2.35
C LYS A 357 0.98 -30.03 2.58
N ASN A 358 0.42 -31.23 2.52
CA ASN A 358 -0.96 -31.47 2.88
C ASN A 358 -1.13 -31.65 4.39
N SER A 359 -2.38 -31.64 4.85
CA SER A 359 -2.76 -31.71 6.27
C SER A 359 -2.33 -33.02 6.93
N ASN A 360 -2.12 -34.07 6.14
CA ASN A 360 -1.55 -35.35 6.57
C ASN A 360 -0.01 -35.35 6.70
N GLY A 361 0.65 -34.22 6.42
CA GLY A 361 2.11 -34.04 6.53
C GLY A 361 2.91 -34.49 5.31
N HIS A 362 2.28 -35.05 4.27
CA HIS A 362 2.96 -35.43 3.04
C HIS A 362 3.19 -34.23 2.12
N TRP A 363 4.34 -34.21 1.45
CA TRP A 363 4.64 -33.23 0.40
C TRP A 363 3.70 -33.41 -0.78
N VAL A 364 3.26 -32.29 -1.39
CA VAL A 364 2.51 -32.34 -2.65
C VAL A 364 3.40 -32.85 -3.77
N THR A 365 2.87 -33.77 -4.59
CA THR A 365 3.53 -34.38 -5.74
C THR A 365 2.57 -34.47 -6.93
N PRO A 366 3.03 -34.24 -8.18
CA PRO A 366 4.38 -33.88 -8.58
C PRO A 366 4.77 -32.46 -8.09
N PHE A 367 6.08 -32.17 -8.05
CA PHE A 367 6.59 -30.86 -7.66
C PHE A 367 7.41 -30.25 -8.80
N ASP A 368 6.98 -29.08 -9.25
CA ASP A 368 7.68 -28.26 -10.22
C ASP A 368 8.08 -26.92 -9.56
N PRO A 369 9.37 -26.62 -9.38
CA PRO A 369 9.81 -25.38 -8.76
C PRO A 369 9.60 -24.13 -9.63
N TYR A 370 9.30 -24.29 -10.93
CA TYR A 370 9.01 -23.20 -11.86
C TYR A 370 7.51 -22.86 -11.95
N HIS A 371 6.66 -23.67 -11.32
CA HIS A 371 5.21 -23.52 -11.41
C HIS A 371 4.75 -22.24 -10.71
N THR A 372 4.04 -21.43 -11.48
CA THR A 372 3.49 -20.14 -11.09
C THR A 372 2.00 -20.12 -11.43
N GLU A 373 1.17 -19.67 -10.49
CA GLU A 373 -0.27 -19.56 -10.65
C GLU A 373 -0.74 -18.30 -9.90
N HIS A 374 -1.53 -17.46 -10.56
CA HIS A 374 -2.01 -16.20 -10.02
C HIS A 374 -3.28 -16.37 -9.17
N ASP A 375 -4.04 -17.46 -9.37
CA ASP A 375 -5.18 -17.77 -8.52
C ASP A 375 -4.72 -18.17 -7.11
N GLY A 376 -4.92 -17.26 -6.16
CA GLY A 376 -4.58 -17.44 -4.74
C GLY A 376 -5.17 -18.71 -4.11
N ALA A 377 -6.31 -19.23 -4.60
CA ALA A 377 -6.88 -20.46 -4.07
C ALA A 377 -6.16 -21.73 -4.56
N LYS A 378 -5.39 -21.64 -5.65
CA LYS A 378 -4.73 -22.78 -6.31
C LYS A 378 -3.23 -22.79 -6.14
N THR A 379 -2.62 -21.61 -6.02
CA THR A 379 -1.17 -21.49 -5.89
C THR A 379 -0.69 -21.90 -4.49
N ALA A 380 0.55 -22.35 -4.37
CA ALA A 380 1.24 -22.44 -3.09
C ALA A 380 2.06 -21.16 -2.78
N TYR A 381 2.31 -20.35 -3.80
CA TYR A 381 3.20 -19.20 -3.79
C TYR A 381 2.45 -17.95 -4.28
N THR A 382 2.40 -16.89 -3.49
CA THR A 382 1.78 -15.62 -3.90
C THR A 382 2.64 -14.99 -4.97
N GLU A 383 2.07 -14.80 -6.15
CA GLU A 383 2.65 -14.13 -7.31
C GLU A 383 4.10 -14.56 -7.66
N GLY A 384 4.38 -15.86 -7.51
CA GLY A 384 5.71 -16.37 -7.75
C GLY A 384 5.79 -17.89 -7.71
N ASN A 385 6.99 -18.40 -7.49
CA ASN A 385 7.27 -19.83 -7.46
C ASN A 385 8.25 -20.20 -6.34
N ALA A 386 8.63 -21.49 -6.30
CA ALA A 386 9.51 -22.00 -5.26
C ALA A 386 10.92 -21.38 -5.30
N TRP A 387 11.43 -21.01 -6.47
CA TRP A 387 12.74 -20.36 -6.60
C TRP A 387 12.78 -19.01 -5.89
N GLN A 388 11.70 -18.23 -5.94
CA GLN A 388 11.67 -16.89 -5.34
C GLN A 388 11.35 -16.95 -3.84
N HIS A 389 10.39 -17.80 -3.43
CA HIS A 389 9.90 -17.82 -2.05
C HIS A 389 10.79 -18.60 -1.07
N SER A 390 11.60 -19.56 -1.53
CA SER A 390 12.39 -20.43 -0.64
C SER A 390 13.44 -19.71 0.21
N TRP A 391 13.69 -18.43 -0.06
CA TRP A 391 14.65 -17.59 0.63
C TRP A 391 14.05 -16.78 1.78
N PHE A 392 12.72 -16.82 1.97
CA PHE A 392 12.03 -15.96 2.92
C PHE A 392 12.07 -16.52 4.35
N ALA A 393 13.24 -16.39 4.98
CA ALA A 393 13.43 -16.53 6.43
C ALA A 393 14.39 -15.45 6.95
N PRO A 394 14.10 -14.15 6.71
CA PRO A 394 15.04 -13.05 7.00
C PRO A 394 15.38 -12.93 8.50
N HIS A 395 14.52 -13.42 9.39
CA HIS A 395 14.75 -13.48 10.83
C HIS A 395 15.65 -14.64 11.29
N ASP A 396 15.95 -15.62 10.42
CA ASP A 396 16.65 -16.87 10.78
C ASP A 396 17.59 -17.37 9.66
N VAL A 397 18.27 -16.45 8.95
CA VAL A 397 19.10 -16.76 7.76
C VAL A 397 20.19 -17.81 8.06
N TYR A 398 20.84 -17.76 9.22
CA TYR A 398 21.86 -18.75 9.59
C TYR A 398 21.27 -20.16 9.75
N ALA A 399 20.06 -20.29 10.28
CA ALA A 399 19.41 -21.60 10.33
C ALA A 399 18.98 -22.06 8.95
N LEU A 400 18.54 -21.16 8.05
CA LEU A 400 18.26 -21.48 6.65
C LEU A 400 19.51 -22.04 5.94
N ILE A 401 20.66 -21.39 6.10
CA ILE A 401 21.96 -21.86 5.60
C ILE A 401 22.25 -23.29 6.11
N ASN A 402 22.08 -23.53 7.41
CA ASN A 402 22.29 -24.85 7.99
C ASN A 402 21.28 -25.89 7.46
N TYR A 403 20.02 -25.50 7.24
CA TYR A 403 18.97 -26.36 6.72
C TYR A 403 19.21 -26.77 5.27
N MET A 404 19.80 -25.89 4.45
CA MET A 404 20.26 -26.16 3.08
C MET A 404 21.58 -26.95 3.04
N GLY A 405 22.19 -27.25 4.19
CA GLY A 405 23.39 -28.08 4.29
C GLY A 405 24.70 -27.29 4.27
N GLY A 406 24.68 -26.05 4.76
CA GLY A 406 25.85 -25.21 5.01
C GLY A 406 26.19 -24.24 3.88
N ALA A 407 27.16 -23.36 4.14
CA ALA A 407 27.50 -22.22 3.29
C ALA A 407 27.77 -22.59 1.82
N LYS A 408 28.47 -23.69 1.54
CA LYS A 408 28.78 -24.12 0.16
C LYS A 408 27.53 -24.51 -0.64
N LYS A 409 26.58 -25.23 -0.03
CA LYS A 409 25.33 -25.61 -0.69
C LYS A 409 24.38 -24.43 -0.84
N PHE A 410 24.39 -23.53 0.15
CA PHE A 410 23.65 -22.28 0.09
C PHE A 410 24.16 -21.38 -1.03
N GLU A 411 25.48 -21.21 -1.17
CA GLU A 411 26.12 -20.48 -2.29
C GLU A 411 25.70 -21.06 -3.63
N ALA A 412 25.86 -22.37 -3.82
CA ALA A 412 25.49 -23.03 -5.08
C ALA A 412 24.00 -22.90 -5.41
N LYS A 413 23.12 -22.86 -4.40
CA LYS A 413 21.68 -22.66 -4.59
C LYS A 413 21.35 -21.21 -4.97
N LEU A 414 22.08 -20.23 -4.41
CA LEU A 414 21.95 -18.83 -4.80
C LEU A 414 22.47 -18.61 -6.23
N ASP A 415 23.64 -19.15 -6.57
CA ASP A 415 24.19 -19.07 -7.92
C ASP A 415 23.17 -19.66 -8.92
N ALA A 416 22.61 -20.83 -8.61
CA ALA A 416 21.59 -21.47 -9.42
C ALA A 416 20.30 -20.65 -9.59
N LEU A 417 19.94 -19.78 -8.63
CA LEU A 417 18.79 -18.88 -8.80
C LEU A 417 19.03 -17.90 -9.96
N PHE A 418 20.22 -17.30 -10.03
CA PHE A 418 20.55 -16.30 -11.05
C PHE A 418 20.92 -16.92 -12.40
N GLU A 419 21.32 -18.19 -12.41
CA GLU A 419 21.70 -18.93 -13.63
C GLU A 419 20.56 -19.76 -14.25
N ALA A 420 19.52 -20.11 -13.48
CA ALA A 420 18.41 -20.92 -13.95
C ALA A 420 17.67 -20.25 -15.13
N ASP A 421 17.09 -21.05 -16.03
CA ASP A 421 16.23 -20.56 -17.10
C ASP A 421 15.08 -19.71 -16.52
N SER A 422 14.86 -18.51 -17.07
CA SER A 422 13.77 -17.60 -16.66
C SER A 422 12.37 -18.08 -17.07
N LYS A 423 12.22 -19.28 -17.62
CA LYS A 423 10.92 -19.89 -17.90
C LYS A 423 10.02 -19.93 -16.67
N LEU A 424 8.72 -19.83 -16.91
CA LEU A 424 7.67 -20.00 -15.92
C LEU A 424 6.72 -21.07 -16.45
N THR A 425 6.31 -22.00 -15.60
CA THR A 425 5.30 -23.01 -15.93
C THR A 425 3.98 -22.65 -15.25
N GLY A 426 2.86 -23.19 -15.75
CA GLY A 426 1.52 -22.79 -15.33
C GLY A 426 0.77 -22.04 -16.43
N SER A 427 -0.53 -21.83 -16.25
CA SER A 427 -1.41 -21.26 -17.28
C SER A 427 -1.87 -19.82 -16.99
N HIS A 428 -1.72 -19.36 -15.74
CA HIS A 428 -2.06 -18.00 -15.31
C HIS A 428 -0.88 -17.39 -14.56
N VAL A 429 0.14 -16.97 -15.31
CA VAL A 429 1.32 -16.31 -14.76
C VAL A 429 0.97 -14.86 -14.41
N PRO A 430 1.28 -14.37 -13.19
CA PRO A 430 1.10 -12.98 -12.80
C PRO A 430 1.87 -12.01 -13.71
N PRO A 431 1.28 -10.85 -14.06
CA PRO A 431 1.91 -9.87 -14.94
C PRO A 431 3.06 -9.09 -14.28
N ASP A 432 3.16 -9.09 -12.95
CA ASP A 432 4.20 -8.42 -12.15
C ASP A 432 5.58 -9.13 -12.21
N ILE A 433 5.65 -10.37 -12.68
CA ILE A 433 6.92 -11.11 -12.83
C ILE A 433 7.73 -10.52 -14.00
N SER A 434 8.59 -9.56 -13.67
CA SER A 434 9.42 -8.81 -14.61
C SER A 434 10.81 -8.50 -14.05
N GLY A 435 11.72 -8.00 -14.90
CA GLY A 435 13.10 -7.71 -14.49
C GLY A 435 13.87 -8.95 -14.04
N MET A 436 13.78 -10.03 -14.82
CA MET A 436 14.33 -11.33 -14.46
C MET A 436 15.84 -11.45 -14.71
N ILE A 437 16.56 -12.04 -13.76
CA ILE A 437 17.92 -12.54 -13.91
C ILE A 437 17.89 -14.00 -13.48
N GLY A 438 17.80 -14.89 -14.45
CA GLY A 438 17.41 -16.27 -14.21
C GLY A 438 16.04 -16.35 -13.54
N GLN A 439 15.95 -16.95 -12.35
CA GLN A 439 14.73 -17.03 -11.54
C GLN A 439 14.62 -15.93 -10.46
N TYR A 440 15.61 -15.04 -10.33
CA TYR A 440 15.46 -13.80 -9.56
C TYR A 440 14.53 -12.83 -10.32
N VAL A 441 13.55 -12.24 -9.64
CA VAL A 441 12.55 -11.34 -10.24
C VAL A 441 12.58 -10.00 -9.52
N HIS A 442 13.07 -8.93 -10.16
CA HIS A 442 13.11 -7.63 -9.51
C HIS A 442 11.75 -6.92 -9.45
N GLY A 443 10.88 -7.20 -10.42
CA GLY A 443 9.57 -6.58 -10.54
C GLY A 443 8.55 -7.00 -9.48
N ASN A 444 8.88 -7.99 -8.64
CA ASN A 444 8.03 -8.46 -7.55
C ASN A 444 8.85 -8.66 -6.26
N GLU A 445 8.25 -8.30 -5.14
CA GLU A 445 8.81 -8.10 -3.81
C GLU A 445 9.43 -9.32 -3.11
N PRO A 446 9.01 -10.58 -3.34
CA PRO A 446 9.60 -11.75 -2.68
C PRO A 446 11.10 -11.89 -2.93
N SER A 447 11.62 -11.35 -4.03
CA SER A 447 13.03 -11.46 -4.39
C SER A 447 13.92 -10.35 -3.83
N HIS A 448 13.36 -9.24 -3.36
CA HIS A 448 14.11 -8.00 -3.11
C HIS A 448 15.27 -8.17 -2.11
N HIS A 449 15.18 -9.09 -1.15
CA HIS A 449 16.22 -9.34 -0.16
C HIS A 449 17.28 -10.37 -0.59
N ILE A 450 17.05 -11.14 -1.66
CA ILE A 450 17.82 -12.37 -1.94
C ILE A 450 19.29 -12.07 -2.25
N ALA A 451 19.58 -11.02 -3.04
CA ALA A 451 20.95 -10.68 -3.44
C ALA A 451 21.87 -10.40 -2.24
N TYR A 452 21.30 -9.90 -1.13
CA TYR A 452 22.04 -9.61 0.10
C TYR A 452 22.40 -10.87 0.91
N LEU A 453 21.87 -12.05 0.55
CA LEU A 453 22.12 -13.29 1.29
C LEU A 453 23.55 -13.83 1.10
N TYR A 454 24.26 -13.44 0.03
CA TYR A 454 25.69 -13.77 -0.13
C TYR A 454 26.57 -13.21 1.00
N ASN A 455 26.17 -12.09 1.62
CA ASN A 455 26.89 -11.54 2.78
C ASN A 455 26.93 -12.53 3.97
N TYR A 456 25.86 -13.29 4.19
CA TYR A 456 25.75 -14.24 5.32
C TYR A 456 26.66 -15.46 5.18
N ILE A 457 27.24 -15.68 3.99
CA ILE A 457 28.18 -16.77 3.71
C ILE A 457 29.58 -16.25 3.32
N GLY A 458 29.87 -14.98 3.60
CA GLY A 458 31.20 -14.39 3.36
C GLY A 458 31.51 -14.15 1.89
N LYS A 459 30.50 -13.90 1.05
CA LYS A 459 30.64 -13.63 -0.39
C LYS A 459 30.14 -12.23 -0.80
N PRO A 460 30.55 -11.15 -0.11
CA PRO A 460 29.99 -9.81 -0.33
C PRO A 460 30.20 -9.26 -1.75
N HIS A 461 31.17 -9.76 -2.51
CA HIS A 461 31.40 -9.34 -3.91
C HIS A 461 30.35 -9.89 -4.89
N LYS A 462 29.52 -10.85 -4.48
CA LYS A 462 28.38 -11.38 -5.26
C LYS A 462 27.06 -10.67 -4.92
N THR A 463 27.00 -9.97 -3.78
CA THR A 463 25.94 -8.99 -3.50
C THR A 463 26.22 -7.75 -4.32
#